data_AF-A0A0B6RX51-F1
#
_entry.id   AF-A0A0B6RX51-F1
#
_cell.length_a   1.000
_cell.length_b   1.000
_cell.length_c   1.000
_cell.angle_alpha   90.00
_cell.angle_beta   90.00
_cell.angle_gamma   90.00
#
_symmetry.space_group_name_H-M   'P 1'
#
loop_
_entity.id
_entity.type
_entity.pdbx_description
1 polymer ?
#
loop_
_entity_poly.entity_id
_entity_poly.type
_entity_poly.pdbx_seq_one_letter_code
_entity_poly.pdbx_strand_id
1 'polypeptide(L)'
;MKMRRIVSAESKAGVVMQVSDVLDTDTADRVTNIWGFDKIPELPLTPDQVLGEYKRLGIFGPKGSVRVDLQVVPPEKAGATDLGALMAKIDFGTGGGMTQGEHGGSMHRTDTIDLAVVLKGEVDIAYPGEDGQVHTTTAKEGDFFVQNGAFHEFHNRSDDPCVILMFVLGAERKEA
;
A
#
# COMPACT_ATOMS: atom_id res chain seq x y z
N MET A 1 11.44 -0.64 -12.22
CA MET A 1 10.54 -1.77 -12.58
C MET A 1 9.30 -1.19 -13.23
N LYS A 2 8.93 -1.66 -14.43
CA LYS A 2 7.71 -1.22 -15.13
C LYS A 2 6.56 -2.18 -14.87
N MET A 3 5.41 -1.66 -14.46
CA MET A 3 4.22 -2.46 -14.17
C MET A 3 3.08 -2.12 -15.13
N ARG A 4 2.44 -3.17 -15.63
CA ARG A 4 1.19 -3.10 -16.40
C ARG A 4 0.04 -3.62 -15.55
N ARG A 5 -1.13 -3.00 -15.69
CA ARG A 5 -2.39 -3.53 -15.19
C ARG A 5 -3.20 -4.06 -16.35
N ILE A 6 -3.72 -5.26 -16.17
CA ILE A 6 -4.57 -5.95 -17.13
C ILE A 6 -5.92 -6.15 -16.45
N VAL A 7 -6.96 -5.51 -16.98
CA VAL A 7 -8.31 -5.54 -16.40
C VAL A 7 -9.24 -6.26 -17.35
N SER A 8 -10.04 -7.18 -16.83
CA SER A 8 -11.13 -7.83 -17.54
C SER A 8 -12.48 -7.20 -17.18
N ALA A 9 -13.40 -7.18 -18.13
CA ALA A 9 -14.80 -6.84 -17.89
C ALA A 9 -15.73 -7.73 -18.73
N GLU A 10 -16.95 -7.94 -18.25
CA GLU A 10 -17.97 -8.72 -18.95
C GLU A 10 -19.07 -7.82 -19.51
N SER A 11 -19.43 -8.06 -20.76
CA SER A 11 -20.56 -7.42 -21.45
C SER A 11 -21.55 -8.48 -21.89
N LYS A 12 -22.73 -8.06 -22.37
CA LYS A 12 -23.70 -8.98 -22.99
C LYS A 12 -23.12 -9.75 -24.20
N ALA A 13 -22.04 -9.25 -24.81
CA ALA A 13 -21.40 -9.84 -25.98
C ALA A 13 -20.19 -10.72 -25.64
N GLY A 14 -19.75 -10.77 -24.37
CA GLY A 14 -18.57 -11.53 -23.94
C GLY A 14 -17.60 -10.72 -23.09
N VAL A 15 -16.35 -11.17 -23.01
CA VAL A 15 -15.28 -10.58 -22.17
C VAL A 15 -14.44 -9.59 -22.96
N VAL A 16 -14.10 -8.46 -22.33
CA VAL A 16 -13.19 -7.44 -22.86
C VAL A 16 -11.99 -7.33 -21.92
N MET A 17 -10.79 -7.19 -22.48
CA MET A 17 -9.54 -7.00 -21.74
C MET A 17 -8.94 -5.63 -22.09
N GLN A 18 -8.49 -4.88 -21.09
CA GLN A 18 -7.70 -3.68 -21.27
C GLN A 18 -6.34 -3.83 -20.61
N VAL A 19 -5.28 -3.46 -21.33
CA VAL A 19 -3.92 -3.40 -20.82
C VAL A 19 -3.50 -1.94 -20.75
N SER A 20 -3.03 -1.50 -19.58
CA SER A 20 -2.50 -0.15 -19.36
C SER A 20 -1.16 -0.22 -18.65
N ASP A 21 -0.21 0.60 -19.05
CA ASP A 21 0.96 0.89 -18.23
C ASP A 21 0.51 1.68 -17.00
N VAL A 22 0.99 1.29 -15.82
CA VAL A 22 0.52 1.86 -14.54
C VAL A 22 1.61 2.70 -13.91
N LEU A 23 2.83 2.18 -13.90
CA LEU A 23 3.89 2.71 -13.07
C LEU A 23 5.26 2.26 -13.53
N ASP A 24 6.23 3.17 -13.42
CA ASP A 24 7.66 2.88 -13.43
C ASP A 24 8.23 3.22 -12.05
N THR A 25 8.76 2.24 -11.31
CA THR A 25 9.22 2.44 -9.93
C THR A 25 10.39 3.40 -9.84
N ASP A 26 11.06 3.67 -10.95
CA ASP A 26 12.20 4.58 -10.99
C ASP A 26 11.73 6.06 -10.97
N THR A 27 10.46 6.31 -11.33
CA THR A 27 9.86 7.66 -11.38
C THR A 27 8.59 7.78 -10.52
N ALA A 28 8.16 6.70 -9.88
CA ALA A 28 6.92 6.67 -9.11
C ALA A 28 7.00 7.53 -7.85
N ASP A 29 5.85 8.05 -7.43
CA ASP A 29 5.69 8.55 -6.07
C ASP A 29 5.90 7.40 -5.05
N ARG A 30 6.27 7.77 -3.82
CA ARG A 30 6.55 6.82 -2.73
C ARG A 30 5.44 5.77 -2.54
N VAL A 31 4.17 6.19 -2.65
CA VAL A 31 3.02 5.27 -2.59
C VAL A 31 2.04 5.65 -3.68
N THR A 32 1.60 4.66 -4.46
CA THR A 32 0.65 4.87 -5.55
C THR A 32 -0.51 3.89 -5.43
N ASN A 33 -1.73 4.41 -5.36
CA ASN A 33 -2.94 3.59 -5.49
C ASN A 33 -3.13 3.16 -6.95
N ILE A 34 -3.08 1.86 -7.21
CA ILE A 34 -3.12 1.28 -8.57
C ILE A 34 -4.43 0.55 -8.88
N TRP A 35 -5.22 0.19 -7.86
CA TRP A 35 -6.58 -0.33 -8.01
C TRP A 35 -7.34 -0.25 -6.67
N GLY A 36 -8.65 -0.48 -6.70
CA GLY A 36 -9.43 -0.57 -5.47
C GLY A 36 -10.92 -0.36 -5.68
N PHE A 37 -11.67 -0.65 -4.62
CA PHE A 37 -13.09 -0.37 -4.49
C PHE A 37 -13.38 0.11 -3.08
N ASP A 38 -14.29 1.08 -2.92
CA ASP A 38 -14.81 1.45 -1.59
C ASP A 38 -15.68 0.36 -0.97
N LYS A 39 -16.27 -0.48 -1.82
CA LYS A 39 -17.03 -1.67 -1.44
C LYS A 39 -16.85 -2.70 -2.53
N ILE A 40 -16.64 -3.96 -2.16
CA ILE A 40 -16.61 -5.07 -3.11
C ILE A 40 -17.88 -5.06 -3.96
N PRO A 41 -17.77 -4.96 -5.30
CA PRO A 41 -18.93 -4.89 -6.18
C PRO A 41 -19.58 -6.26 -6.37
N GLU A 42 -20.83 -6.24 -6.82
CA GLU A 42 -21.47 -7.43 -7.38
C GLU A 42 -20.97 -7.66 -8.81
N LEU A 43 -20.91 -8.93 -9.23
CA LEU A 43 -20.48 -9.33 -10.56
C LEU A 43 -21.68 -9.60 -11.48
N PRO A 44 -21.55 -9.42 -12.80
CA PRO A 44 -20.34 -8.98 -13.52
C PRO A 44 -20.07 -7.47 -13.43
N LEU A 45 -18.79 -7.10 -13.56
CA LEU A 45 -18.38 -5.71 -13.82
C LEU A 45 -18.36 -5.45 -15.32
N THR A 46 -19.08 -4.42 -15.76
CA THR A 46 -19.18 -4.03 -17.17
C THR A 46 -17.99 -3.20 -17.63
N PRO A 47 -17.71 -3.14 -18.94
CA PRO A 47 -16.67 -2.28 -19.49
C PRO A 47 -16.71 -0.84 -18.96
N ASP A 48 -17.88 -0.22 -18.91
CA ASP A 48 -18.05 1.17 -18.46
C ASP A 48 -17.74 1.37 -16.96
N GLN A 49 -17.72 0.30 -16.16
CA GLN A 49 -17.44 0.38 -14.73
C GLN A 49 -15.94 0.28 -14.40
N VAL A 50 -15.17 -0.48 -15.19
CA VAL A 50 -13.78 -0.85 -14.84
C VAL A 50 -12.76 -0.63 -15.94
N LEU A 51 -13.20 -0.40 -17.18
CA LEU A 51 -12.31 -0.05 -18.28
C LEU A 51 -12.25 1.48 -18.40
N GLY A 52 -11.08 1.98 -18.81
CA GLY A 52 -10.76 3.40 -18.89
C GLY A 52 -9.54 3.78 -18.05
N GLU A 53 -9.36 5.09 -17.87
CA GLU A 53 -8.36 5.61 -16.94
C GLU A 53 -8.81 5.34 -15.51
N TYR A 54 -7.92 4.79 -14.69
CA TYR A 54 -8.25 4.53 -13.29
C TYR A 54 -8.10 5.79 -12.46
N LYS A 55 -9.20 6.19 -11.84
CA LYS A 55 -9.20 7.26 -10.86
C LYS A 55 -8.66 6.74 -9.53
N ARG A 56 -7.54 7.30 -9.07
CA ARG A 56 -6.97 7.00 -7.75
C ARG A 56 -7.99 7.36 -6.66
N LEU A 57 -8.11 6.49 -5.67
CA LEU A 57 -9.09 6.61 -4.56
C LEU A 57 -8.42 6.89 -3.20
N GLY A 58 -7.14 7.25 -3.22
CA GLY A 58 -6.25 7.24 -2.06
C GLY A 58 -5.86 5.84 -1.59
N ILE A 59 -4.81 5.77 -0.78
CA ILE A 59 -4.21 4.51 -0.28
C ILE A 59 -5.05 3.88 0.85
N PHE A 60 -5.96 4.63 1.46
CA PHE A 60 -6.92 4.10 2.43
C PHE A 60 -8.35 4.37 1.97
N GLY A 61 -9.22 3.39 2.19
CA GLY A 61 -10.65 3.46 1.90
C GLY A 61 -11.52 3.32 3.14
N PRO A 62 -12.85 3.39 2.99
CA PRO A 62 -13.78 3.17 4.10
C PRO A 62 -13.78 1.70 4.57
N LYS A 63 -14.48 1.39 5.66
CA LYS A 63 -14.73 0.01 6.09
C LYS A 63 -15.34 -0.83 4.95
N GLY A 64 -14.78 -2.02 4.72
CA GLY A 64 -15.20 -2.93 3.64
C GLY A 64 -14.61 -2.61 2.27
N SER A 65 -13.72 -1.61 2.21
CA SER A 65 -12.96 -1.30 1.00
C SER A 65 -11.81 -2.27 0.77
N VAL A 66 -11.34 -2.29 -0.47
CA VAL A 66 -10.04 -2.83 -0.87
C VAL A 66 -9.28 -1.75 -1.62
N ARG A 67 -8.01 -1.55 -1.28
CA ARG A 67 -7.05 -0.81 -2.09
C ARG A 67 -5.93 -1.75 -2.50
N VAL A 68 -5.40 -1.54 -3.69
CA VAL A 68 -4.18 -2.17 -4.16
C VAL A 68 -3.19 -1.04 -4.38
N ASP A 69 -2.17 -1.02 -3.55
CA ASP A 69 -1.19 0.05 -3.50
C ASP A 69 0.20 -0.51 -3.78
N LEU A 70 0.98 0.25 -4.54
CA LEU A 70 2.39 -0.02 -4.72
C LEU A 70 3.18 1.01 -3.93
N GLN A 71 4.02 0.52 -3.03
CA GLN A 71 4.90 1.34 -2.21
C GLN A 71 6.35 1.16 -2.66
N VAL A 72 7.04 2.26 -2.90
CA VAL A 72 8.48 2.33 -3.16
C VAL A 72 9.12 3.01 -1.96
N VAL A 73 9.77 2.23 -1.10
CA VAL A 73 10.47 2.73 0.09
C VAL A 73 11.91 3.08 -0.32
N PRO A 74 12.27 4.37 -0.40
CA PRO A 74 13.63 4.76 -0.78
C PRO A 74 14.62 4.45 0.36
N PRO A 75 15.92 4.27 0.05
CA PRO A 75 16.97 4.22 1.06
C PRO A 75 16.88 5.41 2.03
N GLU A 76 17.01 5.12 3.33
CA GLU A 76 17.11 6.14 4.36
C GLU A 76 18.55 6.62 4.49
N LYS A 77 18.89 7.70 3.76
CA LYS A 77 20.22 8.31 3.81
C LYS A 77 20.13 9.66 4.52
N ALA A 78 20.84 9.78 5.64
CA ALA A 78 20.85 10.98 6.46
C ALA A 78 21.20 12.22 5.62
N GLY A 79 20.35 13.25 5.68
CA GLY A 79 20.53 14.50 4.94
C GLY A 79 20.22 14.44 3.43
N ALA A 80 19.85 13.28 2.89
CA ALA A 80 19.49 13.10 1.47
C ALA A 80 18.00 12.76 1.28
N THR A 81 17.42 11.97 2.18
CA THR A 81 16.01 11.55 2.08
C THR A 81 15.12 12.50 2.87
N ASP A 82 14.37 13.35 2.17
CA ASP A 82 13.31 14.18 2.78
C ASP A 82 12.01 13.37 2.90
N LEU A 83 11.88 12.64 4.00
CA LEU A 83 10.68 11.84 4.29
C LEU A 83 9.43 12.70 4.41
N GLY A 84 9.54 13.95 4.90
CA GLY A 84 8.40 14.85 5.05
C GLY A 84 7.82 15.26 3.71
N ALA A 85 8.67 15.67 2.75
CA ALA A 85 8.24 15.99 1.40
C ALA A 85 7.66 14.77 0.65
N LEU A 86 8.19 13.56 0.92
CA LEU A 86 7.65 12.33 0.36
C LEU A 86 6.26 12.00 0.92
N MET A 87 6.07 12.13 2.24
CA MET A 87 4.77 11.90 2.87
C MET A 87 3.72 12.92 2.44
N ALA A 88 4.10 14.18 2.21
CA ALA A 88 3.19 15.24 1.79
C ALA A 88 2.55 15.00 0.40
N LYS A 89 3.12 14.11 -0.41
CA LYS A 89 2.58 13.74 -1.74
C LYS A 89 1.60 12.57 -1.69
N ILE A 90 1.45 11.92 -0.54
CA ILE A 90 0.60 10.74 -0.40
C ILE A 90 -0.87 11.18 -0.32
N ASP A 91 -1.69 10.66 -1.22
CA ASP A 91 -3.14 10.74 -1.10
C ASP A 91 -3.63 9.66 -0.13
N PHE A 92 -3.92 10.06 1.09
CA PHE A 92 -4.40 9.17 2.15
C PHE A 92 -5.85 8.72 1.98
N GLY A 93 -6.61 9.25 1.02
CA GLY A 93 -8.04 8.93 0.85
C GLY A 93 -8.82 9.22 2.14
N THR A 94 -9.42 8.19 2.73
CA THR A 94 -10.18 8.31 4.00
C THR A 94 -9.30 8.45 5.24
N GLY A 95 -7.97 8.30 5.11
CA GLY A 95 -7.02 8.31 6.22
C GLY A 95 -6.92 7.01 7.02
N GLY A 96 -7.80 6.02 6.75
CA GLY A 96 -7.67 4.66 7.28
C GLY A 96 -7.65 4.54 8.80
N GLY A 97 -8.26 5.46 9.56
CA GLY A 97 -8.24 5.43 11.02
C GLY A 97 -6.84 5.55 11.63
N MET A 98 -5.91 6.20 10.91
CA MET A 98 -4.51 6.26 11.29
C MET A 98 -4.30 6.87 12.69
N THR A 99 -3.54 6.18 13.52
CA THR A 99 -3.09 6.65 14.84
C THR A 99 -1.58 6.67 14.87
N GLN A 100 -0.98 7.82 15.22
CA GLN A 100 0.47 7.94 15.40
C GLN A 100 0.92 7.24 16.70
N GLY A 101 2.09 6.61 16.67
CA GLY A 101 2.70 5.96 17.83
C GLY A 101 3.54 6.92 18.68
N GLU A 102 3.74 6.55 19.95
CA GLU A 102 4.46 7.37 20.93
C GLU A 102 5.98 7.43 20.71
N HIS A 103 6.54 6.42 20.02
CA HIS A 103 7.98 6.33 19.73
C HIS A 103 8.48 7.41 18.73
N GLY A 104 7.60 8.24 18.20
CA GLY A 104 7.93 9.27 17.20
C GLY A 104 8.17 8.68 15.81
N GLY A 105 8.75 9.48 14.92
CA GLY A 105 9.04 9.07 13.54
C GLY A 105 7.77 8.84 12.72
N SER A 106 7.77 7.77 11.92
CA SER A 106 6.62 7.32 11.13
C SER A 106 5.91 6.10 11.72
N MET A 107 6.17 5.76 12.98
CA MET A 107 5.43 4.74 13.73
C MET A 107 3.93 5.07 13.76
N HIS A 108 3.12 4.18 13.22
CA HIS A 108 1.67 4.35 13.15
C HIS A 108 0.95 3.02 13.10
N ARG A 109 -0.37 3.04 13.33
CA ARG A 109 -1.28 1.95 13.01
C ARG A 109 -2.47 2.48 12.24
N THR A 110 -3.13 1.60 11.50
CA THR A 110 -4.31 1.89 10.70
C THR A 110 -5.42 0.89 11.01
N ASP A 111 -6.66 1.29 10.76
CA ASP A 111 -7.85 0.43 10.83
C ASP A 111 -7.97 -0.39 9.55
N THR A 112 -6.90 -1.12 9.22
CA THR A 112 -6.78 -1.94 8.02
C THR A 112 -6.18 -3.30 8.32
N ILE A 113 -6.39 -4.24 7.41
CA ILE A 113 -5.56 -5.45 7.28
C ILE A 113 -4.80 -5.32 5.97
N ASP A 114 -3.48 -5.34 6.06
CA ASP A 114 -2.62 -5.17 4.90
C ASP A 114 -1.97 -6.50 4.55
N LEU A 115 -2.24 -7.00 3.35
CA LEU A 115 -1.59 -8.18 2.79
C LEU A 115 -0.49 -7.68 1.86
N ALA A 116 0.77 -7.90 2.22
CA ALA A 116 1.89 -7.27 1.53
C ALA A 116 2.89 -8.31 1.02
N VAL A 117 3.41 -8.08 -0.18
CA VAL A 117 4.52 -8.86 -0.74
C VAL A 117 5.64 -7.92 -1.17
N VAL A 118 6.87 -8.27 -0.80
CA VAL A 118 8.06 -7.54 -1.28
C VAL A 118 8.39 -8.05 -2.69
N LEU A 119 8.21 -7.18 -3.68
CA LEU A 119 8.49 -7.49 -5.08
C LEU A 119 9.96 -7.32 -5.45
N LYS A 120 10.68 -6.43 -4.75
CA LYS A 120 12.11 -6.16 -4.97
C LYS A 120 12.74 -5.53 -3.73
N GLY A 121 13.97 -5.91 -3.40
CA GLY A 121 14.76 -5.31 -2.33
C GLY A 121 14.40 -5.85 -0.95
N GLU A 122 14.65 -5.05 0.10
CA GLU A 122 14.34 -5.41 1.48
C GLU A 122 13.92 -4.20 2.32
N VAL A 123 13.13 -4.44 3.35
CA VAL A 123 12.66 -3.42 4.29
C VAL A 123 12.62 -3.98 5.70
N ASP A 124 13.01 -3.15 6.67
CA ASP A 124 12.86 -3.43 8.08
C ASP A 124 11.48 -2.97 8.55
N ILE A 125 10.76 -3.86 9.23
CA ILE A 125 9.48 -3.60 9.88
C ILE A 125 9.76 -3.44 11.37
N ALA A 126 9.75 -2.21 11.86
CA ALA A 126 9.89 -1.89 13.27
C ALA A 126 8.54 -1.88 13.97
N TYR A 127 8.47 -2.41 15.19
CA TYR A 127 7.22 -2.51 15.97
C TYR A 127 7.50 -2.53 17.48
N PRO A 128 6.57 -2.04 18.32
CA PRO A 128 6.68 -2.17 19.77
C PRO A 128 6.46 -3.64 20.19
N GLY A 129 7.41 -4.21 20.90
CA GLY A 129 7.30 -5.54 21.51
C GLY A 129 6.56 -5.52 22.83
N GLU A 130 6.20 -6.71 23.31
CA GLU A 130 5.52 -6.87 24.61
C GLU A 130 6.39 -6.44 25.80
N ASP A 131 7.71 -6.37 25.62
CA ASP A 131 8.68 -5.87 26.59
C ASP A 131 8.80 -4.33 26.60
N GLY A 132 8.00 -3.63 25.79
CA GLY A 132 8.02 -2.18 25.65
C GLY A 132 9.21 -1.64 24.83
N GLN A 133 10.02 -2.52 24.23
CA GLN A 133 11.13 -2.13 23.35
C GLN A 133 10.70 -2.17 21.89
N VAL A 134 11.41 -1.43 21.04
CA VAL A 134 11.21 -1.50 19.58
C VAL A 134 12.00 -2.68 19.05
N HIS A 135 11.30 -3.63 18.44
CA HIS A 135 11.89 -4.76 17.72
C HIS A 135 11.85 -4.49 16.22
N THR A 136 12.60 -5.26 15.45
CA THR A 136 12.62 -5.16 13.99
C THR A 136 12.67 -6.55 13.37
N THR A 137 11.87 -6.74 12.32
CA THR A 137 11.94 -7.91 11.45
C THR A 137 12.15 -7.44 10.01
N THR A 138 13.14 -8.00 9.31
CA THR A 138 13.41 -7.67 7.91
C THR A 138 12.57 -8.55 6.99
N ALA A 139 11.85 -7.93 6.06
CA ALA A 139 11.20 -8.59 4.94
C ALA A 139 12.01 -8.36 3.65
N LYS A 140 12.17 -9.39 2.84
CA LYS A 140 13.01 -9.40 1.63
C LYS A 140 12.21 -9.82 0.41
N GLU A 141 12.77 -9.62 -0.77
CA GLU A 141 12.15 -10.03 -2.04
C GLU A 141 11.59 -11.46 -1.99
N GLY A 142 10.29 -11.58 -2.30
CA GLY A 142 9.53 -12.83 -2.24
C GLY A 142 8.79 -13.06 -0.92
N ASP A 143 9.12 -12.33 0.15
CA ASP A 143 8.43 -12.46 1.43
C ASP A 143 7.01 -11.87 1.35
N PHE A 144 6.08 -12.60 1.94
CA PHE A 144 4.71 -12.16 2.18
C PHE A 144 4.51 -11.93 3.68
N PHE A 145 4.01 -10.76 4.04
CA PHE A 145 3.71 -10.42 5.42
C PHE A 145 2.32 -9.81 5.54
N VAL A 146 1.77 -9.87 6.75
CA VAL A 146 0.41 -9.41 7.06
C VAL A 146 0.47 -8.43 8.21
N GLN A 147 -0.04 -7.22 7.99
CA GLN A 147 -0.19 -6.21 9.04
C GLN A 147 -1.65 -6.16 9.48
N ASN A 148 -1.92 -6.61 10.70
CA ASN A 148 -3.29 -6.68 11.26
C ASN A 148 -3.66 -5.40 12.03
N GLY A 149 -3.45 -4.24 11.41
CA GLY A 149 -3.73 -2.94 12.03
C GLY A 149 -2.90 -2.67 13.30
N ALA A 150 -1.71 -3.27 13.38
CA ALA A 150 -0.75 -3.12 14.47
C ALA A 150 0.16 -1.91 14.23
N PHE A 151 0.75 -1.39 15.31
CA PHE A 151 1.75 -0.34 15.22
C PHE A 151 2.97 -0.85 14.48
N HIS A 152 3.40 -0.09 13.48
CA HIS A 152 4.58 -0.40 12.70
C HIS A 152 5.21 0.85 12.08
N GLU A 153 6.46 0.68 11.68
CA GLU A 153 7.23 1.63 10.89
C GLU A 153 8.09 0.86 9.89
N PHE A 154 8.23 1.38 8.67
CA PHE A 154 9.10 0.81 7.66
C PHE A 154 10.39 1.61 7.53
N HIS A 155 11.52 0.94 7.64
CA HIS A 155 12.84 1.50 7.38
C HIS A 155 13.51 0.77 6.23
N ASN A 156 14.00 1.50 5.23
CA ASN A 156 14.88 0.91 4.23
C ASN A 156 16.32 1.34 4.52
N ARG A 157 17.06 0.49 5.22
CA ARG A 157 18.47 0.70 5.57
C ARG A 157 19.45 0.18 4.50
N SER A 158 18.92 -0.38 3.41
CA SER A 158 19.72 -0.84 2.27
C SER A 158 20.09 0.33 1.34
N ASP A 159 20.91 0.05 0.33
CA ASP A 159 21.33 1.04 -0.66
C ASP A 159 20.36 1.21 -1.84
N ASP A 160 19.41 0.28 -2.01
CA ASP A 160 18.48 0.23 -3.13
C ASP A 160 17.02 0.44 -2.68
N PRO A 161 16.14 1.02 -3.52
CA PRO A 161 14.72 1.10 -3.20
C PRO A 161 14.07 -0.28 -3.02
N CYS A 162 13.21 -0.40 -2.01
CA CYS A 162 12.37 -1.56 -1.79
C CYS A 162 10.98 -1.33 -2.40
N VAL A 163 10.45 -2.32 -3.13
CA VAL A 163 9.14 -2.24 -3.79
C VAL A 163 8.20 -3.25 -3.15
N ILE A 164 7.08 -2.77 -2.62
CA ILE A 164 6.09 -3.57 -1.89
C ILE A 164 4.74 -3.42 -2.59
N LEU A 165 4.07 -4.52 -2.90
CA LEU A 165 2.68 -4.53 -3.33
C LEU A 165 1.80 -4.85 -2.13
N MET A 166 0.82 -4.00 -1.86
CA MET A 166 -0.06 -4.12 -0.70
C MET A 166 -1.51 -4.21 -1.16
N PHE A 167 -2.26 -5.12 -0.55
CA PHE A 167 -3.71 -5.18 -0.58
C PHE A 167 -4.21 -4.71 0.78
N VAL A 168 -4.78 -3.52 0.81
CA VAL A 168 -5.21 -2.85 2.04
C VAL A 168 -6.72 -3.00 2.17
N LEU A 169 -7.15 -3.71 3.20
CA LEU A 169 -8.57 -3.96 3.48
C LEU A 169 -9.04 -3.02 4.59
N GLY A 170 -10.01 -2.15 4.30
CA GLY A 170 -10.59 -1.27 5.31
C GLY A 170 -11.36 -2.06 6.36
N ALA A 171 -10.90 -2.02 7.61
CA ALA A 171 -11.44 -2.81 8.70
C ALA A 171 -12.20 -1.94 9.73
N GLU A 172 -12.83 -2.60 10.70
CA GLU A 172 -13.36 -1.95 11.89
C GLU A 172 -12.43 -2.25 13.05
N ARG A 173 -11.94 -1.21 13.73
CA ARG A 173 -11.28 -1.39 15.03
C ARG A 173 -12.31 -1.42 16.14
N LYS A 174 -12.27 -2.47 16.96
CA LYS A 174 -12.98 -2.53 18.23
C LYS A 174 -12.00 -2.23 19.36
N GLU A 175 -12.50 -1.65 20.43
CA GLU A 175 -11.75 -1.56 21.68
C GLU A 175 -11.40 -2.98 22.15
N ALA A 176 -10.15 -3.16 22.58
CA ALA A 176 -9.65 -4.42 23.13
C ALA A 176 -10.00 -4.54 24.60
#